data_AF-A0A0R3U7U5-F1
#
_entry.id   AF-A0A0R3U7U5-F1
#
_cell.length_a   1.000
_cell.length_b   1.000
_cell.length_c   1.000
_cell.angle_alpha   90.00
_cell.angle_beta   90.00
_cell.angle_gamma   90.00
#
_symmetry.space_group_name_H-M   'P 1'
#
loop_
_entity.id
_entity.type
_entity.pdbx_description
1 polymer ?
#
loop_
_entity_poly.entity_id
_entity_poly.type
_entity_poly.pdbx_seq_one_letter_code
_entity_poly.pdbx_strand_id
1 'polypeptide(L)'
;MIQSSSVLVEVIPYTDDASIKSISGDLNSLGNRQDEIERKKNEILMLKSCLAMKRLKLSVVINDLKNYCFEHIESDQLISAPKDDPFKTKRRCSLF
;
A
#
# COMPACT_ATOMS: atom_id res chain seq x y z
N MET A 1 -2.44 55.35 -26.61
CA MET A 1 -2.79 55.60 -25.20
C MET A 1 -2.17 54.49 -24.37
N ILE A 2 -1.10 54.79 -23.65
CA ILE A 2 -0.42 53.84 -22.76
C ILE A 2 -0.97 54.12 -21.36
N GLN A 3 -1.71 53.19 -20.78
CA GLN A 3 -2.12 53.26 -19.37
C GLN A 3 -1.11 52.47 -18.54
N SER A 4 -0.25 53.22 -17.84
CA SER A 4 0.69 52.72 -16.84
C SER A 4 -0.07 52.09 -15.67
N SER A 5 0.23 50.83 -15.36
CA SER A 5 -0.14 50.21 -14.09
C SER A 5 1.01 50.41 -13.10
N SER A 6 0.75 51.13 -12.02
CA SER A 6 1.64 51.35 -10.89
C SER A 6 1.77 50.08 -10.06
N VAL A 7 2.97 49.49 -10.02
CA VAL A 7 3.33 48.42 -9.09
C VAL A 7 3.61 49.07 -7.74
N LEU A 8 2.77 48.78 -6.74
CA LEU A 8 3.06 49.08 -5.34
C LEU A 8 4.21 48.16 -4.90
N VAL A 9 5.41 48.73 -4.80
CA VAL A 9 6.56 48.06 -4.19
C VAL A 9 6.40 48.22 -2.67
N GLU A 10 5.98 47.16 -2.01
CA GLU A 10 5.95 47.08 -0.56
C GLU A 10 7.41 47.03 -0.06
N VAL A 11 7.85 48.11 0.61
CA VAL A 11 9.19 48.21 1.18
C VAL A 11 9.24 47.30 2.40
N ILE A 12 9.81 46.10 2.25
CA ILE A 12 10.12 45.22 3.38
C ILE A 12 11.31 45.84 4.13
N PRO A 13 11.18 46.24 5.41
CA PRO A 13 12.30 46.76 6.18
C PRO A 13 13.34 45.66 6.41
N TYR A 14 14.62 46.01 6.28
CA TYR A 14 15.75 45.12 6.54
C TYR A 14 15.74 44.66 8.00
N THR A 15 15.46 43.38 8.24
CA THR A 15 15.63 42.72 9.53
C THR A 15 16.91 41.88 9.52
N ASP A 16 17.71 42.00 10.58
CA ASP A 16 19.01 41.34 10.76
C ASP A 16 19.01 39.84 10.41
N ASP A 17 20.03 39.40 9.67
CA ASP A 17 20.27 38.01 9.22
C ASP A 17 20.22 36.96 10.34
N ALA A 18 20.38 37.38 11.60
CA ALA A 18 20.28 36.52 12.77
C ALA A 18 18.84 36.05 13.07
N SER A 19 17.81 36.83 12.72
CA SER A 19 16.40 36.45 12.92
C SER A 19 15.89 35.43 11.89
N ILE A 20 16.44 35.43 10.67
CA ILE A 20 15.99 34.50 9.62
C ILE A 20 16.44 33.05 9.91
N LYS A 21 17.62 32.88 10.53
CA LYS A 21 18.14 31.55 10.89
C LYS A 21 17.37 30.86 12.02
N SER A 22 16.86 31.60 13.01
CA SER A 22 16.05 31.00 14.09
C SER A 22 14.68 30.54 13.56
N ILE A 23 14.03 31.37 12.74
CA ILE A 23 12.74 31.06 12.11
C ILE A 23 12.85 29.82 11.21
N SER A 24 13.94 29.67 10.46
CA SER A 24 14.14 28.52 9.56
C SER A 24 14.37 27.19 10.30
N GLY A 25 15.07 27.22 11.45
CA GLY A 25 15.22 26.04 12.31
C GLY A 25 13.91 25.61 12.98
N ASP A 26 13.13 26.59 13.44
CA ASP A 26 11.82 26.36 14.06
C ASP A 26 10.78 25.88 13.04
N LEU A 27 10.78 26.39 11.79
CA LEU A 27 9.89 25.90 10.73
C LEU A 27 10.20 24.46 10.31
N ASN A 28 11.47 24.07 10.23
CA ASN A 28 11.85 22.69 9.90
C ASN A 28 11.48 21.72 11.04
N SER A 29 11.62 22.15 12.30
CA SER A 29 11.15 21.42 13.48
C SER A 29 9.63 21.28 13.49
N LEU A 30 8.89 22.36 13.16
CA LEU A 30 7.43 22.34 13.04
C LEU A 30 6.95 21.44 11.90
N GLY A 31 7.60 21.51 10.74
CA GLY A 31 7.31 20.66 9.58
C GLY A 31 7.48 19.17 9.91
N ASN A 32 8.62 18.81 10.52
CA ASN A 32 8.86 17.44 10.97
C ASN A 32 7.83 16.95 11.99
N ARG A 33 7.42 17.81 12.93
CA ARG A 33 6.35 17.50 13.89
C ARG A 33 5.00 17.34 13.21
N GLN A 34 4.69 18.17 12.23
CA GLN A 34 3.44 18.11 11.48
C GLN A 34 3.34 16.83 10.65
N ASP A 35 4.45 16.43 10.01
CA ASP A 35 4.54 15.18 9.27
C ASP A 35 4.40 13.96 10.19
N GLU A 36 4.98 14.02 11.40
CA GLU A 36 4.82 12.97 12.40
C GLU A 36 3.36 12.85 12.88
N ILE A 37 2.71 13.98 13.13
CA ILE A 37 1.29 14.03 13.49
C ILE A 37 0.42 13.45 12.38
N GLU A 38 0.70 13.79 11.12
CA GLU A 38 -0.04 13.26 9.98
C GLU A 38 0.14 11.75 9.82
N ARG A 39 1.37 11.24 9.95
CA ARG A 39 1.64 9.79 9.97
C ARG A 39 0.85 9.09 11.07
N LYS A 40 0.84 9.66 12.28
CA LYS A 40 0.10 9.10 13.43
C LYS A 40 -1.41 9.13 13.22
N LYS A 41 -1.95 10.20 12.61
CA LYS A 41 -3.37 10.25 12.22
C LYS A 41 -3.72 9.16 11.22
N ASN A 42 -2.88 8.93 10.21
CA ASN A 42 -3.08 7.87 9.22
C ASN A 42 -3.00 6.47 9.85
N GLU A 43 -2.07 6.26 10.78
CA GLU A 43 -1.97 5.02 11.57
C GLU A 43 -3.26 4.75 12.36
N ILE A 44 -3.80 5.78 13.04
CA ILE A 44 -5.07 5.67 13.77
C ILE A 44 -6.24 5.33 12.83
N LEU A 45 -6.31 5.94 11.64
CA LEU A 45 -7.34 5.64 10.66
C LEU A 45 -7.27 4.18 10.20
N MET A 46 -6.06 3.67 9.94
CA MET A 46 -5.84 2.26 9.61
C MET A 46 -6.28 1.34 10.74
N LEU A 47 -5.91 1.64 11.99
CA LEU A 47 -6.30 0.85 13.15
C LEU A 47 -7.82 0.83 13.35
N LYS A 48 -8.50 1.96 13.16
CA LYS A 48 -9.97 2.04 13.19
C LYS A 48 -10.61 1.17 12.11
N SER A 49 -10.05 1.16 10.90
CA SER A 49 -10.50 0.29 9.82
C SER A 49 -10.34 -1.19 10.19
N CYS A 50 -9.17 -1.57 10.73
CA CYS A 50 -8.90 -2.94 11.17
C CYS A 50 -9.84 -3.40 12.29
N LEU A 51 -10.17 -2.51 13.22
CA LEU A 51 -11.11 -2.80 14.31
C LEU A 51 -12.54 -3.05 13.80
N ALA A 52 -12.95 -2.34 12.75
CA ALA A 52 -14.28 -2.46 12.17
C ALA A 52 -14.49 -3.77 11.39
N MET A 53 -13.43 -4.53 11.11
CA MET A 53 -13.52 -5.81 10.40
C MET A 53 -14.25 -6.86 11.25
N LYS A 54 -15.31 -7.46 10.67
CA LYS A 54 -15.98 -8.63 11.24
C LYS A 54 -15.15 -9.87 10.97
N ARG A 55 -14.64 -10.52 12.03
CA ARG A 55 -13.90 -11.78 11.93
C ARG A 55 -14.84 -12.97 12.01
N LEU A 56 -14.59 -13.98 11.19
CA LEU A 56 -15.25 -15.28 11.29
C LEU A 56 -14.61 -16.10 12.43
N LYS A 57 -15.37 -17.05 12.98
CA LYS A 57 -14.83 -18.02 13.95
C LYS A 57 -13.79 -18.88 13.26
N LEU A 58 -12.64 -19.08 13.92
CA LEU A 58 -11.55 -19.88 13.36
C LEU A 58 -12.01 -21.30 12.99
N SER A 59 -12.84 -21.92 13.83
CA SER A 59 -13.38 -23.26 13.56
C SER A 59 -14.22 -23.33 12.28
N VAL A 60 -14.97 -22.27 11.96
CA VAL A 60 -15.75 -22.17 10.73
C VAL A 60 -14.82 -22.09 9.54
N VAL A 61 -13.85 -21.16 9.58
CA VAL A 61 -12.88 -20.97 8.49
C VAL A 61 -12.08 -22.24 8.22
N ILE A 62 -11.59 -22.92 9.27
CA ILE A 62 -10.88 -24.20 9.12
C ILE A 62 -11.77 -25.24 8.46
N ASN A 63 -13.04 -25.33 8.89
CA ASN A 63 -13.95 -26.32 8.32
C ASN A 63 -14.27 -26.02 6.85
N ASP A 64 -14.46 -24.75 6.50
CA ASP A 64 -14.72 -24.32 5.12
C ASP A 64 -13.52 -24.63 4.21
N LEU A 65 -12.30 -24.31 4.66
CA LEU A 65 -11.07 -24.65 3.94
C LEU A 65 -10.91 -26.17 3.77
N LYS A 66 -11.13 -26.91 4.86
CA LYS A 66 -11.07 -28.38 4.85
C LYS A 66 -12.05 -28.96 3.81
N ASN A 67 -13.29 -28.50 3.84
CA ASN A 67 -14.33 -28.96 2.92
C ASN A 67 -13.97 -28.63 1.47
N TYR A 68 -13.53 -27.39 1.20
CA TYR A 68 -13.10 -26.99 -0.14
C TYR A 68 -11.99 -27.91 -0.69
N CYS A 69 -10.97 -28.20 0.11
CA CYS A 69 -9.89 -29.10 -0.31
C CYS A 69 -10.40 -30.52 -0.62
N PHE A 70 -11.30 -31.07 0.21
CA PHE A 70 -11.84 -32.41 -0.03
C PHE A 70 -12.78 -32.49 -1.23
N GLU A 71 -13.55 -31.44 -1.49
CA GLU A 71 -14.43 -31.37 -2.67
C GLU A 71 -13.64 -31.36 -3.98
N HIS A 72 -12.42 -30.82 -3.97
CA HIS A 72 -11.61 -30.61 -5.18
C HIS A 72 -10.42 -31.58 -5.29
N ILE A 73 -10.22 -32.48 -4.33
CA ILE A 73 -9.04 -33.37 -4.28
C ILE A 73 -8.88 -34.22 -5.55
N GLU A 74 -9.98 -34.71 -6.11
CA GLU A 74 -9.96 -35.55 -7.32
C GLU A 74 -9.61 -34.77 -8.59
N SER A 75 -9.82 -33.44 -8.58
CA SER A 75 -9.50 -32.56 -9.71
C SER A 75 -8.08 -32.00 -9.65
N ASP A 76 -7.41 -32.10 -8.50
CA ASP A 76 -6.04 -31.68 -8.33
C ASP A 76 -5.09 -32.70 -8.97
N GLN A 77 -4.49 -32.33 -10.09
CA GLN A 77 -3.61 -33.21 -10.87
C GLN A 77 -2.26 -33.51 -10.18
N LEU A 78 -1.89 -32.75 -9.15
CA LEU A 78 -0.67 -32.98 -8.37
C LEU A 78 -0.91 -33.98 -7.24
N ILE A 79 -2.13 -34.05 -6.72
CA ILE A 79 -2.54 -35.02 -5.70
C ILE A 79 -3.07 -36.29 -6.38
N SER A 80 -4.00 -36.14 -7.32
CA SER A 80 -4.59 -37.20 -8.13
C SER A 80 -4.02 -37.17 -9.54
N ALA A 81 -2.83 -37.78 -9.70
CA ALA A 81 -2.09 -37.77 -10.95
C ALA A 81 -2.91 -38.34 -12.13
N PRO A 82 -3.16 -37.55 -13.20
CA PRO A 82 -3.93 -38.02 -14.33
C PRO A 82 -3.16 -39.06 -15.15
N LYS A 83 -3.91 -39.99 -15.76
CA LYS A 83 -3.31 -40.99 -16.67
C LYS A 83 -2.68 -40.34 -17.91
N ASP A 84 -3.27 -39.25 -18.39
CA ASP A 84 -2.82 -38.53 -19.58
C ASP A 84 -2.10 -37.24 -19.21
N ASP A 85 -0.90 -37.39 -18.63
CA ASP A 85 -0.02 -36.25 -18.37
C ASP A 85 0.58 -35.75 -19.71
N PRO A 86 0.31 -34.49 -20.10
CA PRO A 86 0.81 -33.91 -21.36
C PRO A 86 2.33 -33.75 -21.38
N PHE A 87 2.99 -33.81 -20.22
CA PHE A 87 4.44 -33.74 -20.08
C PHE A 87 5.12 -35.12 -20.12
N LYS A 88 4.37 -36.22 -20.29
CA LYS A 88 4.97 -37.55 -20.49
C LYS A 88 5.82 -37.59 -21.75
N THR A 89 6.96 -38.27 -21.64
CA THR A 89 7.87 -38.50 -22.76
C THR A 89 7.14 -39.17 -23.92
N LYS A 90 7.14 -38.51 -25.09
CA LYS A 90 6.52 -39.05 -26.30
C LYS A 90 7.25 -40.33 -26.70
N ARG A 91 6.50 -41.43 -26.88
CA ARG A 91 7.06 -42.65 -27.45
C ARG A 91 7.54 -42.37 -28.88
N ARG A 92 8.75 -42.80 -29.22
CA ARG A 92 9.20 -42.79 -30.63
C ARG A 92 8.33 -43.78 -31.41
N CYS A 93 7.60 -43.29 -32.40
CA CYS A 93 6.91 -44.15 -33.37
C CYS A 93 7.95 -44.61 -34.40
N SER A 94 8.12 -45.92 -34.52
CA SER A 94 8.86 -46.51 -35.64
C SER A 94 7.91 -46.65 -36.83
N LEU A 95 8.20 -45.92 -37.91
CA LEU A 95 7.59 -46.18 -39.21
C LEU A 95 8.30 -47.41 -39.79
N PHE A 96 7.77 -48.59 -39.50
CA PHE A 96 8.09 -49.81 -40.25
C PHE A 96 6.92 -50.11 -41.18
#